data_AF-A0A813A7I9-F1
#
_entry.id   AF-A0A813A7I9-F1
#
_cell.length_a   1.000
_cell.length_b   1.000
_cell.length_c   1.000
_cell.angle_alpha   90.00
_cell.angle_beta   90.00
_cell.angle_gamma   90.00
#
_symmetry.space_group_name_H-M   'P 1'
#
loop_
_entity.id
_entity.type
_entity.pdbx_description
1 polymer ?
#
loop_
_entity_poly.entity_id
_entity_poly.type
_entity_poly.pdbx_seq_one_letter_code
_entity_poly.pdbx_strand_id
1 'polypeptide(L)'
;MRRCFVGFLPRTLGKEVCASFFEKALQGAEWIQPAGPNGPIPRKTAWMVFFECDCAYRYDRIEVKPQQYPQWMCTLMHWVMPCCGINEQKACMFETSR
;
A
#
# COMPACT_ATOMS: atom_id res chain seq x y z
N MET A 1 -3.73 -28.53 -5.71
CA MET A 1 -4.15 -27.49 -6.67
C MET A 1 -4.63 -26.26 -5.89
N ARG A 2 -3.79 -25.22 -5.72
CA ARG A 2 -4.25 -23.95 -5.15
C ARG A 2 -4.94 -23.19 -6.27
N ARG A 3 -6.26 -23.07 -6.20
CA ARG A 3 -7.02 -22.22 -7.12
C ARG A 3 -6.80 -20.78 -6.69
N CYS A 4 -5.95 -20.05 -7.40
CA CYS A 4 -5.84 -18.61 -7.23
C CYS A 4 -7.09 -18.01 -7.89
N PHE A 5 -7.96 -17.40 -7.09
CA PHE A 5 -9.10 -16.64 -7.59
C PHE A 5 -8.68 -15.19 -7.74
N VAL A 6 -8.95 -14.59 -8.90
CA VAL A 6 -8.78 -13.16 -9.14
C VAL A 6 -10.16 -12.54 -9.36
N GLY A 7 -10.49 -11.52 -8.59
CA GLY A 7 -11.66 -10.69 -8.82
C GLY A 7 -11.30 -9.52 -9.72
N PHE A 8 -12.02 -9.34 -10.82
CA PHE A 8 -11.91 -8.14 -11.65
C PHE A 8 -13.17 -7.32 -11.51
N LEU A 9 -13.04 -6.10 -11.00
CA LEU A 9 -14.13 -5.13 -10.91
C LEU A 9 -13.87 -4.02 -11.94
N PRO A 10 -14.54 -4.05 -13.10
CA PRO A 10 -14.29 -3.07 -14.16
C PRO A 10 -14.73 -1.68 -13.72
N ARG A 11 -13.91 -0.67 -14.02
CA ARG A 11 -14.24 0.76 -13.87
C ARG A 11 -14.57 1.19 -12.43
N THR A 12 -14.03 0.51 -11.41
CA THR A 12 -14.17 0.92 -10.00
C THR A 12 -13.59 2.29 -9.73
N LEU A 13 -12.46 2.60 -10.37
CA LEU A 13 -11.80 3.89 -10.30
C LEU A 13 -11.81 4.52 -11.71
N GLY A 14 -12.21 5.79 -11.79
CA GLY A 14 -12.12 6.58 -13.03
C GLY A 14 -10.67 6.74 -13.49
N LYS A 15 -10.44 6.98 -14.77
CA LYS A 15 -9.08 7.08 -15.34
C LYS A 15 -8.25 8.17 -14.66
N GLU A 16 -8.88 9.30 -14.39
CA GLU A 16 -8.30 10.48 -13.76
C GLU A 16 -7.92 10.18 -12.29
N VAL A 17 -8.79 9.45 -11.59
CA VAL A 17 -8.56 9.01 -10.21
C VAL A 17 -7.41 8.01 -10.15
N CYS A 18 -7.38 7.02 -11.06
CA CYS A 18 -6.27 6.09 -11.20
C CYS A 18 -4.94 6.81 -11.44
N ALA A 19 -4.91 7.75 -12.39
CA ALA A 19 -3.70 8.52 -12.69
C ALA A 19 -3.23 9.33 -11.47
N SER A 20 -4.15 9.96 -10.74
CA SER A 20 -3.82 10.70 -9.52
C SER A 20 -3.21 9.81 -8.44
N PHE A 21 -3.79 8.64 -8.16
CA PHE A 21 -3.25 7.71 -7.16
C PHE A 21 -1.93 7.07 -7.61
N PHE A 22 -1.76 6.83 -8.91
CA PHE A 22 -0.49 6.37 -9.46
C PHE A 22 0.63 7.39 -9.18
N GLU A 23 0.41 8.67 -9.50
CA GLU A 23 1.39 9.72 -9.22
C GLU A 23 1.69 9.85 -7.72
N LYS A 24 0.66 9.77 -6.87
CA LYS A 24 0.83 9.78 -5.41
C LYS A 24 1.65 8.60 -4.91
N ALA A 25 1.46 7.40 -5.45
CA ALA A 25 2.26 6.23 -5.10
C ALA A 25 3.70 6.35 -5.63
N LEU A 26 3.86 6.86 -6.85
CA LEU A 26 5.17 7.02 -7.49
C LEU A 26 6.04 8.04 -6.73
N GLN A 27 5.46 9.17 -6.33
CA GLN A 27 6.19 10.29 -5.74
C GLN A 27 6.10 10.35 -4.22
N GLY A 28 5.00 9.87 -3.63
CA GLY A 28 4.69 10.01 -2.21
C GLY A 28 5.00 8.79 -1.36
N ALA A 29 5.63 7.76 -1.93
CA ALA A 29 6.15 6.61 -1.19
C ALA A 29 7.68 6.68 -1.06
N GLU A 30 8.22 6.23 0.08
CA GLU A 30 9.65 6.08 0.23
C GLU A 30 10.12 4.77 -0.40
N TRP A 31 10.39 4.82 -1.70
CA TRP A 31 10.83 3.66 -2.48
C TRP A 31 12.29 3.28 -2.13
N ILE A 32 12.46 2.24 -1.33
CA ILE A 32 13.78 1.74 -0.93
C ILE A 32 14.23 0.58 -1.83
N GLN A 33 15.53 0.50 -2.12
CA GLN A 33 16.13 -0.65 -2.82
C GLN A 33 16.84 -1.53 -1.78
N PRO A 34 16.17 -2.53 -1.20
CA PRO A 34 16.81 -3.34 -0.18
C PRO A 34 17.93 -4.19 -0.78
N ALA A 35 18.96 -4.44 0.01
CA ALA A 35 20.07 -5.31 -0.35
C ALA A 35 19.97 -6.62 0.41
N GLY A 36 20.09 -7.72 -0.32
CA GLY A 36 20.24 -9.05 0.24
C GLY A 36 21.70 -9.51 0.24
N PRO A 37 21.95 -10.79 0.57
CA PRO A 37 23.30 -11.36 0.59
C PRO A 37 24.05 -11.26 -0.75
N ASN A 38 23.30 -11.23 -1.86
CA ASN A 38 23.83 -11.19 -3.22
C ASN A 38 23.81 -9.77 -3.83
N GLY A 39 23.64 -8.73 -3.01
CA GLY A 39 23.58 -7.34 -3.45
C GLY A 39 22.15 -6.77 -3.52
N PRO A 40 21.99 -5.57 -4.12
CA PRO A 40 20.72 -4.86 -4.21
C PRO A 40 19.72 -5.61 -5.10
N ILE A 41 18.45 -5.69 -4.66
CA ILE A 41 17.42 -6.27 -5.52
C ILE A 41 17.08 -5.32 -6.68
N PRO A 42 16.70 -5.81 -7.86
CA PRO A 42 16.42 -4.95 -9.02
C PRO A 42 15.23 -4.00 -8.82
N ARG A 43 14.28 -4.32 -7.93
CA ARG A 43 13.04 -3.56 -7.75
C ARG A 43 13.07 -2.78 -6.43
N LYS A 44 12.79 -1.47 -6.51
CA LYS A 44 12.48 -0.69 -5.32
C LYS A 44 11.14 -1.15 -4.73
N THR A 45 11.04 -1.11 -3.42
CA THR A 45 9.87 -1.54 -2.66
C THR A 45 9.57 -0.51 -1.58
N ALA A 46 8.29 -0.22 -1.37
CA ALA A 46 7.80 0.50 -0.20
C ALA A 46 6.78 -0.41 0.50
N TRP A 47 7.07 -0.79 1.75
CA TRP A 47 6.13 -1.59 2.55
C TRP A 47 5.37 -0.65 3.47
N MET A 48 4.07 -0.54 3.24
CA MET A 48 3.22 0.37 4.01
C MET A 48 2.29 -0.41 4.94
N VAL A 49 2.10 0.11 6.14
CA VAL A 49 1.24 -0.48 7.17
C VAL A 49 0.23 0.54 7.69
N PHE A 50 -0.92 0.02 8.12
CA PHE A 50 -1.93 0.84 8.77
C PHE A 50 -1.40 1.41 10.10
N PHE A 51 -1.99 2.52 10.54
CA PHE A 51 -1.62 3.24 11.76
C PHE A 51 -1.44 2.29 12.96
N GLU A 52 -0.37 2.50 13.73
CA GLU A 52 0.03 1.71 14.90
C GLU A 52 0.40 0.22 14.64
N CYS A 53 0.60 -0.20 13.39
CA CYS A 53 1.29 -1.47 13.10
C CYS A 53 2.77 -1.20 12.81
N ASP A 54 3.62 -2.08 13.34
CA ASP A 54 5.07 -2.09 13.11
C ASP A 54 5.51 -3.37 12.37
N CYS A 55 4.57 -3.96 11.65
CA CYS A 55 4.72 -5.27 11.05
C CYS A 55 5.67 -5.18 9.84
N ALA A 56 6.89 -5.70 9.96
CA ALA A 56 7.87 -5.71 8.87
C ALA A 56 7.51 -6.74 7.79
N TYR A 57 7.84 -6.43 6.53
CA TYR A 57 7.78 -7.41 5.44
C TYR A 57 9.12 -8.13 5.31
N ARG A 58 9.08 -9.47 5.34
CA ARG A 58 10.28 -10.30 5.18
C ARG A 58 10.12 -11.23 3.99
N TYR A 59 11.07 -11.17 3.07
CA TYR A 59 11.18 -12.09 1.95
C TYR A 59 12.60 -12.65 1.91
N ASP A 60 12.72 -13.97 2.10
CA ASP A 60 14.01 -14.64 2.26
C ASP A 60 14.86 -13.98 3.37
N ARG A 61 16.07 -13.50 3.06
CA ARG A 61 16.97 -12.80 4.00
C ARG A 61 16.88 -11.28 3.91
N ILE A 62 15.83 -10.76 3.26
CA ILE A 62 15.59 -9.33 3.10
C ILE A 62 14.44 -8.92 4.00
N GLU A 63 14.66 -7.89 4.80
CA GLU A 63 13.66 -7.25 5.64
C GLU A 63 13.43 -5.82 5.16
N VAL A 64 12.15 -5.46 5.01
CA VAL A 64 11.70 -4.11 4.63
C VAL A 64 10.91 -3.55 5.80
N LYS A 65 11.43 -2.46 6.39
CA LYS A 65 10.80 -1.78 7.51
C LYS A 65 9.44 -1.19 7.11
N PRO A 66 8.47 -1.17 8.02
CA PRO A 66 7.17 -0.57 7.77
C PRO A 66 7.27 0.95 7.60
N GLN A 67 6.50 1.47 6.66
CA GLN A 67 6.16 2.87 6.50
C GLN A 67 4.70 3.06 6.87
N GLN A 68 4.38 4.08 7.66
CA GLN A 68 2.98 4.35 8.00
C GLN A 68 2.19 4.76 6.76
N TYR A 69 0.90 4.40 6.70
CA TYR A 69 0.02 4.80 5.60
C TYR A 69 0.01 6.31 5.43
N PRO A 70 0.46 6.84 4.28
CA PRO A 70 0.28 8.25 3.98
C PRO A 70 -1.20 8.55 3.74
N GLN A 71 -1.58 9.81 3.87
CA GLN A 71 -2.99 10.22 3.76
C GLN A 71 -3.66 9.76 2.45
N TRP A 72 -2.92 9.78 1.34
CA TRP A 72 -3.44 9.31 0.06
C TRP A 72 -3.74 7.81 0.04
N MET A 73 -2.98 6.99 0.79
CA MET A 73 -3.21 5.56 0.90
C MET A 73 -4.48 5.30 1.71
N CYS A 74 -4.68 6.03 2.81
CA CYS A 74 -5.93 5.99 3.56
C CYS A 74 -7.13 6.34 2.68
N THR A 75 -7.04 7.40 1.86
CA THR A 75 -8.10 7.76 0.91
C THR A 75 -8.35 6.67 -0.13
N LEU A 76 -7.29 6.07 -0.69
CA LEU A 76 -7.42 4.97 -1.65
C LEU A 76 -8.10 3.75 -1.02
N MET A 77 -7.70 3.35 0.19
CA MET A 77 -8.28 2.22 0.89
C MET A 77 -9.75 2.47 1.26
N HIS A 78 -10.10 3.70 1.66
CA HIS A 78 -11.50 4.10 1.91
C HIS A 78 -12.39 3.89 0.67
N TRP A 79 -11.85 4.11 -0.53
CA TRP A 79 -12.58 3.90 -1.79
C TRP A 79 -12.62 2.44 -2.20
N VAL A 80 -11.50 1.72 -2.09
CA VAL A 80 -11.35 0.36 -2.64
C VAL A 80 -11.90 -0.73 -1.72
N MET A 81 -11.75 -0.60 -0.40
CA MET A 81 -12.20 -1.62 0.57
C MET A 81 -13.71 -1.93 0.47
N PRO A 82 -14.62 -0.94 0.38
CA PRO A 82 -16.06 -1.21 0.23
C PRO A 82 -16.40 -1.97 -1.06
N CYS A 83 -15.65 -1.74 -2.13
CA CYS A 83 -15.81 -2.47 -3.40
C CYS A 83 -15.45 -3.96 -3.27
N CYS A 84 -14.72 -4.33 -2.22
CA CYS A 84 -14.37 -5.70 -1.86
C CYS A 84 -15.24 -6.26 -0.72
N GLY A 85 -16.31 -5.57 -0.31
CA GLY A 85 -17.17 -5.99 0.81
C GLY A 85 -16.60 -5.73 2.20
N ILE A 86 -15.51 -4.95 2.29
CA ILE A 86 -14.86 -4.58 3.55
C ILE A 86 -15.36 -3.19 3.94
N ASN A 87 -16.37 -3.14 4.80
CA ASN A 87 -17.02 -1.89 5.22
C ASN A 87 -16.53 -1.38 6.59
N GLU A 88 -15.83 -2.22 7.36
CA GLU A 88 -15.28 -1.83 8.66
C GLU A 88 -14.00 -1.01 8.47
N GLN A 89 -14.11 0.30 8.64
CA GLN A 89 -12.96 1.18 8.63
C GLN A 89 -12.45 1.37 10.06
N LYS A 90 -11.30 0.76 10.36
CA LYS A 90 -10.46 1.30 11.44
C LYS A 90 -10.02 2.68 10.96
N ALA A 91 -10.38 3.72 11.68
CA ALA A 91 -10.19 5.09 11.22
C ALA A 91 -8.70 5.39 11.05
N CYS A 92 -8.27 5.75 9.84
CA CYS A 92 -7.11 6.63 9.69
C CYS A 92 -7.55 7.99 10.26
N MET A 93 -7.44 8.17 11.57
CA MET A 93 -7.85 9.43 12.19
C MET A 93 -6.89 10.53 11.77
N PHE A 94 -7.44 11.56 11.16
CA PHE A 94 -6.76 12.82 10.92
C PHE A 94 -6.46 13.47 12.28
N GLU A 95 -5.21 13.42 12.75
CA GLU A 95 -4.76 14.44 13.70
C GLU A 95 -4.56 15.74 12.93
N THR A 96 -5.63 16.53 12.83
CA THR A 96 -5.48 17.97 12.64
C THR A 96 -4.88 18.52 13.93
N SER A 97 -3.54 18.64 13.94
CA SER A 97 -2.83 19.40 14.95
C SER A 97 -3.40 20.83 14.95
N ARG A 98 -3.97 21.23 16.09
CA ARG A 98 -4.34 22.61 16.41
C ARG A 98 -3.12 23.39 16.86
#